data_AF-A0A9X8YM72-F1
#
_entry.id   AF-A0A9X8YM72-F1
#
_cell.length_a   1.000
_cell.length_b   1.000
_cell.length_c   1.000
_cell.angle_alpha   90.00
_cell.angle_beta   90.00
_cell.angle_gamma   90.00
#
_symmetry.space_group_name_H-M   'P 1'
#
loop_
_entity.id
_entity.type
_entity.pdbx_description
1 polymer ?
#
loop_
_entity_poly.entity_id
_entity_poly.type
_entity_poly.pdbx_seq_one_letter_code
_entity_poly.pdbx_strand_id
1 'polypeptide(L)' 'RFGISDTQAEAILELKLRHLAKLEEVKIRGEQDELAKERDQLQALLASERKLNTLIKKEIQADAQTYGDDRRSPLTER' A
#
# COMPACT_ATOMS: atom_id res chain seq x y z
N ARG A 1 -26.60 -6.52 -21.42
CA ARG A 1 -26.46 -6.19 -19.98
C ARG A 1 -24.99 -5.90 -19.71
N PHE A 2 -24.63 -4.97 -18.82
CA PHE A 2 -23.27 -4.39 -18.72
C PHE A 2 -22.20 -5.26 -18.00
N GLY A 3 -22.52 -6.49 -17.57
CA GLY A 3 -21.52 -7.40 -16.98
C GLY A 3 -20.93 -6.97 -15.63
N ILE A 4 -21.63 -6.11 -14.89
CA ILE A 4 -21.22 -5.60 -13.58
C ILE A 4 -21.60 -6.54 -12.44
N SER A 5 -20.82 -6.55 -11.36
CA SER A 5 -21.16 -7.24 -10.12
C SER A 5 -22.30 -6.53 -9.37
N ASP A 6 -22.95 -7.22 -8.44
CA ASP A 6 -24.00 -6.62 -7.60
C ASP A 6 -23.47 -5.43 -6.79
N THR A 7 -22.24 -5.53 -6.28
CA THR A 7 -21.57 -4.43 -5.57
C THR A 7 -21.30 -3.21 -6.47
N GLN A 8 -20.93 -3.44 -7.73
CA GLN A 8 -20.75 -2.36 -8.70
C GLN A 8 -22.10 -1.73 -9.10
N ALA A 9 -23.14 -2.55 -9.24
CA ALA A 9 -24.49 -2.07 -9.53
C ALA A 9 -25.01 -1.16 -8.41
N GLU A 10 -24.87 -1.58 -7.16
CA GLU A 10 -25.23 -0.77 -5.99
C GLU A 10 -24.44 0.54 -5.93
N ALA A 11 -23.12 0.48 -6.15
CA ALA A 11 -22.28 1.68 -6.19
C ALA A 11 -22.71 2.69 -7.25
N ILE A 12 -23.20 2.21 -8.41
CA ILE A 12 -23.75 3.08 -9.47
C ILE A 12 -25.10 3.68 -9.05
N LEU A 13 -25.98 2.90 -8.40
CA LEU A 13 -27.27 3.39 -7.91
C LEU A 13 -27.13 4.49 -6.85
N GLU A 14 -26.10 4.39 -6.02
CA GLU A 14 -25.76 5.37 -4.97
C GLU A 14 -25.01 6.62 -5.50
N LEU A 15 -24.73 6.71 -6.81
CA LEU A 15 -24.05 7.88 -7.39
C LEU A 15 -24.89 9.15 -7.28
N LYS A 16 -24.36 10.15 -6.58
CA LYS A 16 -24.95 11.50 -6.56
C LYS A 16 -24.66 12.23 -7.87
N LEU A 17 -25.62 13.01 -8.37
CA LEU A 17 -25.51 13.75 -9.63
C LEU A 17 -24.24 14.64 -9.75
N ARG A 18 -23.76 15.19 -8.63
CA ARG A 18 -22.51 15.97 -8.59
C ARG A 18 -21.26 15.17 -9.02
N HIS A 19 -21.27 13.85 -8.86
CA HIS A 19 -20.17 12.96 -9.22
C HIS A 19 -20.14 12.61 -10.71
N LEU A 20 -21.16 13.02 -11.48
CA LEU A 20 -21.18 12.91 -12.94
C LEU A 20 -20.43 14.06 -13.64
N ALA A 21 -19.89 15.01 -12.86
CA ALA A 21 -19.09 16.10 -13.43
C ALA A 21 -17.78 15.56 -14.02
N LYS A 22 -17.34 16.10 -15.17
CA LYS A 22 -16.10 15.69 -15.85
C LYS A 22 -14.85 15.76 -14.95
N LEU A 23 -14.82 16.68 -13.99
CA LEU A 23 -13.73 16.79 -13.00
C LEU A 23 -13.65 15.53 -12.12
N GLU A 24 -14.80 14.97 -11.73
CA GLU A 24 -14.88 13.79 -10.88
C GLU A 24 -14.44 12.54 -11.65
N GLU A 25 -14.77 12.44 -12.94
CA GLU A 25 -14.26 11.37 -13.81
C GLU A 25 -12.72 11.38 -13.89
N VAL A 26 -12.11 12.56 -14.06
CA VAL A 26 -10.64 12.68 -14.11
C VAL A 26 -10.01 12.27 -12.78
N LYS A 27 -10.62 12.63 -11.64
CA LYS A 27 -10.15 12.19 -10.32
C LYS A 27 -10.23 10.68 -10.17
N ILE A 28 -11.36 10.06 -10.55
CA ILE A 28 -11.55 8.61 -10.46
C ILE A 28 -10.50 7.86 -11.30
N ARG A 29 -10.22 8.34 -12.53
CA ARG A 29 -9.17 7.74 -13.37
C ARG A 29 -7.78 7.88 -12.75
N GLY A 30 -7.48 9.05 -12.17
CA GLY A 30 -6.21 9.28 -11.47
C GLY A 30 -6.03 8.33 -10.27
N GLU A 31 -7.06 8.23 -9.43
CA GLU A 31 -7.06 7.32 -8.28
C GLU A 31 -6.94 5.86 -8.71
N GLN A 32 -7.64 5.46 -9.78
CA GLN A 32 -7.53 4.13 -10.35
C GLN A 32 -6.11 3.80 -10.80
N ASP A 33 -5.42 4.75 -11.45
CA ASP A 33 -4.04 4.58 -11.89
C ASP A 33 -3.06 4.47 -10.71
N GLU A 34 -3.29 5.24 -9.65
CA GLU A 34 -2.50 5.17 -8.41
C GLU A 34 -2.67 3.83 -7.71
N LEU A 35 -3.92 3.38 -7.52
CA LEU A 35 -4.25 2.09 -6.93
C LEU A 35 -3.70 0.92 -7.77
N ALA A 36 -3.70 1.03 -9.10
CA ALA A 36 -3.11 0.03 -9.97
C ALA A 36 -1.59 -0.09 -9.77
N LYS A 37 -0.89 1.05 -9.66
CA LYS A 37 0.56 1.08 -9.38
C LYS A 37 0.86 0.50 -8.00
N GLU A 38 0.09 0.87 -6.99
CA GLU A 38 0.25 0.36 -5.63
C GLU A 38 0.02 -1.15 -5.59
N ARG A 39 -1.07 -1.64 -6.22
CA ARG A 39 -1.35 -3.07 -6.37
C ARG A 39 -0.15 -3.81 -6.96
N ASP A 40 0.39 -3.31 -8.07
CA ASP A 40 1.50 -3.97 -8.76
C ASP A 40 2.77 -4.00 -7.89
N GLN A 41 3.03 -2.94 -7.14
CA GLN A 41 4.13 -2.89 -6.17
C GLN A 41 3.95 -3.94 -5.05
N LEU A 42 2.75 -3.99 -4.45
CA LEU A 42 2.42 -4.95 -3.38
C LEU A 42 2.47 -6.40 -3.89
N GLN A 43 1.90 -6.67 -5.07
CA GLN A 43 1.97 -8.00 -5.69
C GLN A 43 3.41 -8.39 -5.99
N ALA A 44 4.22 -7.46 -6.51
CA ALA A 44 5.63 -7.72 -6.79
C ALA A 44 6.45 -7.98 -5.51
N LEU A 45 6.07 -7.38 -4.37
CA LEU A 45 6.66 -7.63 -3.06
C LEU A 45 6.27 -9.02 -2.54
N LEU A 46 4.97 -9.34 -2.56
CA LEU A 46 4.42 -10.62 -2.07
C LEU A 46 4.88 -11.82 -2.92
N ALA A 47 5.09 -11.63 -4.22
CA ALA A 47 5.55 -12.68 -5.11
C ALA A 47 7.05 -13.02 -4.97
N SER A 48 7.82 -12.27 -4.17
CA SER A 48 9.27 -12.47 -4.03
C SER A 48 9.72 -12.43 -2.58
N GLU A 49 10.04 -13.60 -2.06
CA GLU A 49 10.60 -13.76 -0.71
C GLU A 49 11.86 -12.90 -0.50
N ARG A 50 12.72 -12.78 -1.53
CA ARG A 50 13.90 -11.90 -1.47
C ARG A 50 13.52 -10.43 -1.26
N LYS A 51 12.49 -9.93 -1.94
CA LYS A 51 12.02 -8.54 -1.77
C LYS A 51 11.42 -8.33 -0.40
N LEU A 52 10.63 -9.30 0.09
CA LEU A 52 10.05 -9.26 1.43
C LEU A 52 11.13 -9.22 2.51
N ASN A 53 12.12 -10.12 2.45
CA ASN A 53 13.27 -10.12 3.37
C ASN A 53 14.08 -8.83 3.31
N THR A 54 14.20 -8.22 2.13
CA THR A 54 14.86 -6.92 1.96
C THR A 54 14.07 -5.80 2.64
N LEU A 55 12.73 -5.81 2.53
CA LEU A 55 11.87 -4.84 3.20
C LEU A 55 11.99 -4.98 4.72
N ILE A 56 11.83 -6.20 5.25
CA ILE A 56 11.96 -6.49 6.68
C ILE A 56 13.29 -5.99 7.22
N LYS A 57 14.40 -6.29 6.52
CA LYS A 57 15.73 -5.81 6.93
C LYS A 57 15.79 -4.29 7.00
N LYS A 58 15.23 -3.58 6.02
CA LYS A 58 15.21 -2.12 5.99
C LYS A 58 14.43 -1.54 7.15
N GLU A 59 13.26 -2.11 7.46
CA GLU A 59 12.42 -1.67 8.58
C GLU A 59 13.15 -1.89 9.91
N ILE A 60 13.71 -3.07 10.15
CA ILE A 60 14.51 -3.36 11.36
C ILE A 60 15.70 -2.40 11.50
N GLN A 61 16.39 -2.09 10.39
CA GLN A 61 17.52 -1.16 10.41
C GLN A 61 17.09 0.27 10.73
N ALA A 62 15.96 0.72 10.17
CA ALA A 62 15.39 2.03 10.48
C ALA A 62 15.01 2.12 11.96
N ASP A 63 14.33 1.10 12.49
CA ASP A 63 13.94 1.04 13.90
C ASP A 63 15.15 0.99 14.83
N ALA A 64 16.17 0.19 14.49
CA ALA A 64 17.42 0.15 15.24
C ALA A 64 18.13 1.52 15.26
N GLN A 65 18.02 2.30 14.20
CA GLN A 65 18.58 3.65 14.14
C GLN A 65 17.73 4.66 14.93
N THR A 66 16.41 4.54 14.89
CA THR A 66 15.50 5.46 15.60
C THR A 66 15.46 5.20 17.11
N TYR A 67 15.58 3.94 17.52
CA TYR A 67 15.33 3.50 18.90
C TYR A 67 16.50 2.78 19.57
N GLY A 68 17.59 2.50 18.86
CA GLY A 68 18.76 1.82 19.42
C GLY A 68 19.55 2.72 20.39
N ASP A 69 20.07 2.12 21.45
CA ASP A 69 21.01 2.75 22.37
C ASP A 69 22.27 1.89 22.57
N ASP A 70 23.32 2.54 23.05
CA ASP A 70 24.57 1.85 23.36
C ASP A 70 24.39 0.87 24.51
N ARG A 71 25.08 -0.27 24.42
CA ARG A 71 25.06 -1.29 25.46
C ARG A 71 25.58 -0.72 26.78
N ARG A 72 24.73 -0.78 27.82
CA ARG A 72 25.06 -0.26 29.16
C ARG A 72 25.91 -1.19 30.01
N SER A 73 25.80 -2.51 29.80
CA SER A 73 26.53 -3.51 30.60
C SER A 73 27.85 -3.92 29.92
N PRO A 74 29.02 -3.69 30.55
CA PRO A 74 30.31 -4.08 29.98
C PRO A 74 30.45 -5.61 29.89
N LEU A 75 31.24 -6.08 28.93
CA LEU A 75 31.62 -7.49 28.79
C LEU A 75 32.89 -7.75 29.61
N THR A 76 32.86 -8.75 30.51
CA THR A 76 34.00 -9.18 31.31
C THR A 76 34.38 -10.62 30.97
N GLU A 77 35.68 -10.85 30.71
CA GLU A 77 36.27 -12.17 30.54
C GLU A 77 36.75 -12.70 31.92
N ARG A 78 36.76 -14.04 32.10
CA ARG A 78 37.11 -14.69 33.38
C ARG A 78 38.60 -14.92 33.53
#